data_AF-A0A917R285-F1
#
_entry.id   AF-A0A917R285-F1
#
_cell.length_a   1.000
_cell.length_b   1.000
_cell.length_c   1.000
_cell.angle_alpha   90.00
_cell.angle_beta   90.00
_cell.angle_gamma   90.00
#
_symmetry.space_group_name_H-M   'P 1'
#
loop_
_entity.id
_entity.type
_entity.pdbx_description
1 polymer ?
#
loop_
_entity_poly.entity_id
_entity_poly.type
_entity_poly.pdbx_seq_one_letter_code
_entity_poly.pdbx_strand_id
1 'polypeptide(L)'
;MLPPAEPEPSSPPAELASAESAQVRPLPASSEPVASAPVAPVPEPPGPIASVPAGLDPAVLELYKTAVEMADRVSARRGTANAFFLTAQTTFVAVVGLTVPDLARSPWVVSVAVAVAGILLSAAWWLQLRSYRLLNGAKFQVINEIERRLPVRPYTDEWALLAPRPTAGRRGRYAELGTAERLLPWMFALLHALLLTGTLPR
;
A
#
# COMPACT_ATOMS: atom_id res chain seq x y z
N MET A 1 -0.93 46.96 19.97
CA MET A 1 -2.30 46.45 20.09
C MET A 1 -2.19 44.93 20.12
N LEU A 2 -2.11 44.36 21.33
CA LEU A 2 -2.00 42.91 21.55
C LEU A 2 -3.40 42.29 21.53
N PRO A 3 -3.63 41.12 20.93
CA PRO A 3 -4.88 40.38 21.09
C PRO A 3 -5.00 39.79 22.51
N PRO A 4 -6.23 39.62 23.05
CA PRO A 4 -6.46 39.15 24.41
C PRO A 4 -6.14 37.66 24.56
N ALA A 5 -5.71 37.27 25.75
CA ALA A 5 -5.39 35.90 26.14
C ALA A 5 -6.62 34.97 26.07
N GLU A 6 -6.44 33.79 25.50
CA GLU A 6 -7.45 32.71 25.51
C GLU A 6 -7.62 32.15 26.94
N PRO A 7 -8.84 31.75 27.34
CA PRO A 7 -9.06 31.13 28.63
C PRO A 7 -8.60 29.66 28.64
N GLU A 8 -7.93 29.27 29.73
CA GLU A 8 -7.53 27.90 30.05
C GLU A 8 -8.69 26.89 29.94
N PRO A 9 -8.47 25.67 29.43
CA PRO A 9 -9.49 24.64 29.35
C PRO A 9 -9.82 24.10 30.76
N SER A 10 -11.08 24.25 31.15
CA SER A 10 -11.68 23.67 32.34
C SER A 10 -11.50 22.14 32.40
N SER A 11 -11.00 21.64 33.53
CA SER A 11 -10.90 20.20 33.83
C SER A 11 -12.23 19.46 33.60
N PRO A 12 -12.20 18.21 33.11
CA PRO A 12 -13.41 17.41 32.94
C PRO A 12 -14.05 17.02 34.29
N PRO A 13 -15.39 16.91 34.37
CA PRO A 13 -16.09 16.53 35.59
C PRO A 13 -15.79 15.09 36.01
N ALA A 14 -15.71 14.88 37.33
CA ALA A 14 -15.34 13.64 38.02
C ALA A 14 -16.43 12.55 38.01
N GLU A 15 -17.16 12.38 36.90
CA GLU A 15 -18.32 11.49 36.80
C GLU A 15 -18.12 10.32 35.83
N LEU A 16 -16.86 9.87 35.65
CA LEU A 16 -16.53 8.68 34.85
C LEU A 16 -15.84 7.57 35.66
N ALA A 17 -15.82 7.68 37.00
CA ALA A 17 -15.16 6.72 37.88
C ALA A 17 -16.12 5.73 38.61
N SER A 18 -17.36 5.56 38.15
CA SER A 18 -18.34 4.69 38.85
C SER A 18 -19.12 3.70 37.98
N ALA A 19 -18.64 3.38 36.77
CA ALA A 19 -19.27 2.38 35.89
C ALA A 19 -18.49 1.06 35.78
N GLU A 20 -17.66 0.72 36.78
CA GLU A 20 -16.93 -0.56 36.84
C GLU A 20 -17.50 -1.42 37.97
N SER A 21 -18.72 -1.94 37.80
CA SER A 21 -19.32 -2.98 38.66
C SER A 21 -20.58 -3.58 38.01
N ALA A 22 -20.47 -4.12 36.79
CA ALA A 22 -21.51 -4.97 36.21
C ALA A 22 -21.12 -6.45 36.39
N GLN A 23 -21.73 -7.05 37.40
CA GLN A 23 -21.56 -8.42 37.86
C GLN A 23 -21.90 -9.44 36.75
N VAL A 24 -20.94 -10.32 36.43
CA VAL A 24 -21.15 -11.45 35.51
C VAL A 24 -22.14 -12.42 36.15
N ARG A 25 -23.32 -12.57 35.54
CA ARG A 25 -24.37 -13.50 35.96
C ARG A 25 -24.06 -14.90 35.41
N PRO A 26 -24.03 -15.98 36.23
CA PRO A 26 -23.84 -17.33 35.71
C PRO A 26 -25.07 -17.78 34.90
N LEU A 27 -24.85 -18.41 33.75
CA LEU A 27 -25.90 -19.04 32.95
C LEU A 27 -26.48 -20.26 33.70
N PRO A 28 -27.82 -20.46 33.71
CA PRO A 28 -28.41 -21.66 34.28
C PRO A 28 -28.13 -22.88 33.39
N ALA A 29 -27.51 -23.92 33.97
CA ALA A 29 -27.42 -25.23 33.37
C ALA A 29 -28.83 -25.84 33.25
N SER A 30 -29.36 -25.91 32.03
CA SER A 30 -30.61 -26.60 31.72
C SER A 30 -30.32 -27.71 30.71
N SER A 31 -30.09 -28.91 31.25
CA SER A 31 -30.10 -30.16 30.51
C SER A 31 -31.51 -30.71 30.50
N GLU A 32 -32.32 -30.31 29.51
CA GLU A 32 -33.52 -31.05 29.11
C GLU A 32 -33.24 -31.78 27.79
N PRO A 33 -33.66 -33.05 27.64
CA PRO A 33 -33.50 -33.77 26.39
C PRO A 33 -34.51 -33.23 25.37
N VAL A 34 -34.02 -32.56 24.33
CA VAL A 34 -34.84 -32.14 23.19
C VAL A 34 -35.35 -33.39 22.49
N ALA A 35 -36.64 -33.67 22.63
CA ALA A 35 -37.33 -34.70 21.88
C ALA A 35 -37.18 -34.42 20.37
N SER A 36 -36.69 -35.41 19.63
CA SER A 36 -36.47 -35.33 18.19
C SER A 36 -37.79 -35.14 17.46
N ALA A 37 -38.07 -33.93 16.98
CA ALA A 37 -39.18 -33.66 16.10
C ALA A 37 -38.91 -34.32 14.72
N PRO A 38 -39.93 -34.89 14.06
CA PRO A 38 -39.76 -35.48 12.74
C PRO A 38 -39.28 -34.43 11.73
N VAL A 39 -38.21 -34.75 11.00
CA VAL A 39 -37.65 -33.91 9.93
C VAL A 39 -38.72 -33.72 8.86
N ALA A 40 -39.14 -32.46 8.65
CA ALA A 40 -40.01 -32.11 7.53
C ALA A 40 -39.33 -32.50 6.20
N PRO A 41 -40.08 -32.99 5.19
CA PRO A 41 -39.50 -33.37 3.92
C PRO A 41 -38.80 -32.17 3.28
N VAL A 42 -37.56 -32.41 2.80
CA VAL A 42 -36.75 -31.41 2.11
C VAL A 42 -37.53 -30.93 0.88
N PRO A 43 -37.79 -29.62 0.72
CA PRO A 43 -38.47 -29.12 -0.46
C PRO A 43 -37.65 -29.47 -1.70
N GLU A 44 -38.32 -29.90 -2.78
CA GLU A 44 -37.65 -30.23 -4.04
C GLU A 44 -36.74 -29.08 -4.49
N PRO A 45 -35.57 -29.40 -5.09
CA PRO A 45 -34.68 -28.36 -5.60
C PRO A 45 -35.47 -27.50 -6.59
N PRO A 46 -35.41 -26.16 -6.47
CA PRO A 46 -36.06 -25.30 -7.44
C PRO A 46 -35.60 -25.71 -8.84
N GLY A 47 -36.57 -25.87 -9.75
CA GLY A 47 -36.33 -26.22 -11.16
C GLY A 47 -35.28 -25.31 -11.80
N PRO A 48 -34.76 -25.68 -12.99
CA PRO A 48 -33.55 -25.12 -13.59
C PRO A 48 -33.48 -23.62 -13.34
N ILE A 49 -32.45 -23.20 -12.57
CA ILE A 49 -32.23 -21.82 -12.17
C ILE A 49 -32.48 -20.97 -13.40
N ALA A 50 -33.48 -20.10 -13.30
CA ALA A 50 -33.87 -19.16 -14.34
C ALA A 50 -32.59 -18.61 -15.01
N SER A 51 -32.54 -18.71 -16.34
CA SER A 51 -31.48 -18.20 -17.21
C SER A 51 -30.83 -16.96 -16.59
N VAL A 52 -29.51 -17.01 -16.39
CA VAL A 52 -28.65 -15.89 -15.95
C VAL A 52 -29.26 -14.58 -16.44
N PRO A 53 -29.62 -13.64 -15.54
CA PRO A 53 -30.33 -12.44 -15.94
C PRO A 53 -29.55 -11.71 -17.03
N ALA A 54 -30.27 -11.28 -18.07
CA ALA A 54 -29.73 -10.47 -19.15
C ALA A 54 -29.02 -9.26 -18.55
N GLY A 55 -27.68 -9.24 -18.57
CA GLY A 55 -26.88 -8.17 -17.98
C GLY A 55 -25.43 -8.53 -17.69
N LEU A 56 -25.08 -9.81 -17.58
CA LEU A 56 -23.70 -10.24 -17.37
C LEU A 56 -23.20 -11.07 -18.54
N ASP A 57 -22.42 -10.44 -19.43
CA ASP A 57 -21.73 -11.13 -20.51
C ASP A 57 -20.57 -11.95 -19.93
N PRO A 58 -20.60 -13.30 -20.02
CA PRO A 58 -19.53 -14.15 -19.50
C PRO A 58 -18.17 -13.81 -20.10
N ALA A 59 -18.12 -13.39 -21.37
CA ALA A 59 -16.86 -13.02 -22.02
C ALA A 59 -16.26 -11.74 -21.42
N VAL A 60 -17.10 -10.77 -21.06
CA VAL A 60 -16.66 -9.53 -20.38
C VAL A 60 -16.13 -9.84 -18.98
N LEU A 61 -16.80 -10.73 -18.24
CA LEU A 61 -16.34 -11.14 -16.92
C LEU A 61 -14.97 -11.85 -16.98
N GLU A 62 -14.76 -12.74 -17.95
CA GLU A 62 -13.47 -13.43 -18.12
C GLU A 62 -12.34 -12.48 -18.53
N LEU A 63 -12.62 -11.50 -19.40
CA LEU A 63 -11.65 -10.45 -19.74
C LEU A 63 -11.31 -9.59 -18.53
N TYR A 64 -12.31 -9.23 -17.72
CA TYR A 64 -12.12 -8.48 -16.49
C TYR A 64 -11.23 -9.22 -15.50
N LYS A 65 -11.53 -10.50 -15.20
CA LYS A 65 -10.70 -11.34 -14.31
C LYS A 65 -9.26 -11.41 -14.79
N THR A 66 -9.05 -11.69 -16.08
CA THR A 66 -7.72 -11.76 -16.67
C THR A 66 -6.97 -10.44 -16.55
N ALA A 67 -7.64 -9.31 -16.82
CA ALA A 67 -7.04 -7.98 -16.72
C ALA A 67 -6.61 -7.66 -15.28
N VAL A 68 -7.47 -7.97 -14.31
CA VAL A 68 -7.20 -7.79 -12.87
C VAL A 68 -6.04 -8.65 -12.41
N GLU A 69 -6.04 -9.95 -12.75
CA GLU A 69 -4.95 -10.86 -12.41
C GLU A 69 -3.60 -10.37 -12.98
N MET A 70 -3.60 -9.90 -14.23
CA MET A 70 -2.39 -9.34 -14.83
C MET A 70 -1.94 -8.03 -14.19
N ALA A 71 -2.86 -7.20 -13.68
CA ALA A 71 -2.51 -6.00 -12.92
C ALA A 71 -1.93 -6.34 -11.53
N ASP A 72 -2.49 -7.37 -10.87
CA ASP A 72 -1.99 -7.86 -9.59
C ASP A 72 -0.59 -8.45 -9.71
N ARG A 73 -0.35 -9.34 -10.70
CA ARG A 73 0.98 -9.91 -10.97
C ARG A 73 2.05 -8.85 -11.20
N VAL A 74 1.73 -7.76 -11.93
CA VAL A 74 2.68 -6.65 -12.11
C VAL A 74 2.92 -5.89 -10.81
N SER A 75 1.88 -5.71 -9.99
CA SER A 75 2.01 -5.10 -8.66
C SER A 75 2.88 -5.94 -7.72
N ALA A 76 2.73 -7.26 -7.72
CA ALA A 76 3.62 -8.17 -6.99
C ALA A 76 5.07 -8.07 -7.49
N ARG A 77 5.28 -8.02 -8.81
CA ARG A 77 6.61 -7.84 -9.42
C ARG A 77 7.28 -6.53 -9.00
N ARG A 78 6.52 -5.44 -8.81
CA ARG A 78 7.03 -4.19 -8.25
C ARG A 78 7.58 -4.39 -6.84
N GLY A 79 6.87 -5.13 -5.99
CA GLY A 79 7.31 -5.45 -4.63
C GLY A 79 8.65 -6.20 -4.63
N THR A 80 8.80 -7.23 -5.45
CA THR A 80 10.06 -7.98 -5.58
C THR A 80 11.20 -7.10 -6.11
N ALA A 81 10.93 -6.26 -7.12
CA ALA A 81 11.93 -5.33 -7.65
C ALA A 81 12.39 -4.31 -6.61
N ASN A 82 11.47 -3.79 -5.79
CA ASN A 82 11.80 -2.87 -4.69
C ASN A 82 12.72 -3.54 -3.66
N ALA A 83 12.40 -4.77 -3.26
CA ALA A 83 13.24 -5.53 -2.33
C ALA A 83 14.64 -5.79 -2.89
N PHE A 84 14.75 -6.13 -4.18
CA PHE A 84 16.03 -6.31 -4.87
C PHE A 84 16.89 -5.04 -4.81
N PHE A 85 16.36 -3.89 -5.22
CA PHE A 85 17.12 -2.64 -5.24
C PHE A 85 17.48 -2.16 -3.84
N LEU A 86 16.59 -2.33 -2.85
CA LEU A 86 16.88 -2.00 -1.47
C LEU A 86 18.07 -2.82 -0.96
N THR A 87 18.07 -4.13 -1.18
CA THR A 87 19.19 -5.01 -0.81
C THR A 87 20.47 -4.63 -1.57
N ALA A 88 20.39 -4.40 -2.87
CA ALA A 88 21.56 -4.01 -3.66
C ALA A 88 22.18 -2.70 -3.14
N GLN A 89 21.36 -1.70 -2.81
CA GLN A 89 21.81 -0.41 -2.29
C GLN A 89 22.37 -0.51 -0.88
N THR A 90 21.74 -1.28 0.01
CA THR A 90 22.26 -1.46 1.37
C THR A 90 23.58 -2.24 1.36
N THR A 91 23.70 -3.28 0.53
CA THR A 91 24.96 -3.99 0.32
C THR A 91 26.03 -3.06 -0.25
N PHE A 92 25.69 -2.26 -1.27
CA PHE A 92 26.62 -1.30 -1.86
C PHE A 92 27.15 -0.32 -0.81
N VAL A 93 26.26 0.32 -0.04
CA VAL A 93 26.63 1.26 1.03
C VAL A 93 27.46 0.57 2.11
N ALA A 94 27.14 -0.67 2.49
CA ALA A 94 27.92 -1.42 3.47
C ALA A 94 29.36 -1.68 2.97
N VAL A 95 29.51 -2.15 1.73
CA VAL A 95 30.83 -2.40 1.12
C VAL A 95 31.64 -1.10 1.02
N VAL A 96 31.03 -0.01 0.58
CA VAL A 96 31.68 1.31 0.55
C VAL A 96 32.09 1.74 1.96
N GLY A 97 31.21 1.59 2.94
CA GLY A 97 31.48 1.93 4.34
C GLY A 97 32.67 1.17 4.94
N LEU A 98 32.80 -0.12 4.63
CA LEU A 98 33.92 -0.96 5.07
C LEU A 98 35.24 -0.61 4.36
N THR A 99 35.18 -0.09 3.14
CA THR A 99 36.35 0.22 2.31
C THR A 99 36.77 1.69 2.35
N VAL A 100 36.13 2.52 3.20
CA VAL A 100 36.45 3.96 3.33
C VAL A 100 37.95 4.24 3.51
N PRO A 101 38.70 3.54 4.40
CA PRO A 101 40.14 3.81 4.58
C PRO A 101 40.98 3.49 3.33
N ASP A 102 40.59 2.48 2.57
CA ASP A 102 41.27 2.10 1.33
C ASP A 102 40.93 3.05 0.19
N LEU A 103 39.66 3.47 0.12
CA LEU A 103 39.17 4.43 -0.84
C LEU A 103 39.82 5.81 -0.64
N ALA A 104 40.07 6.20 0.61
CA ALA A 104 40.77 7.44 0.95
C ALA A 104 42.26 7.44 0.53
N ARG A 105 42.89 6.26 0.44
CA ARG A 105 44.27 6.09 -0.03
C ARG A 105 44.37 5.86 -1.55
N SER A 106 43.23 5.60 -2.19
CA SER A 106 43.16 5.35 -3.63
C SER A 106 43.14 6.65 -4.43
N PRO A 107 43.47 6.61 -5.75
CA PRO A 107 43.28 7.76 -6.62
C PRO A 107 41.82 8.24 -6.58
N TRP A 108 41.61 9.55 -6.55
CA TRP A 108 40.28 10.18 -6.46
C TRP A 108 39.28 9.67 -7.52
N VAL A 109 39.79 9.27 -8.69
CA VAL A 109 38.99 8.68 -9.79
C VAL A 109 38.26 7.42 -9.37
N VAL A 110 38.84 6.59 -8.49
CA VAL A 110 38.20 5.37 -7.97
C VAL A 110 36.98 5.74 -7.12
N SER A 111 37.14 6.71 -6.22
CA SER A 111 36.07 7.19 -5.34
C SER A 111 34.93 7.84 -6.14
N VAL A 112 35.28 8.61 -7.18
CA VAL A 112 34.30 9.16 -8.14
C VAL A 112 33.56 8.04 -8.87
N ALA A 113 34.25 7.02 -9.36
CA ALA A 113 33.62 5.89 -10.06
C ALA A 113 32.63 5.15 -9.15
N VAL A 114 33.00 4.90 -7.89
CA VAL A 114 32.12 4.29 -6.87
C VAL A 114 30.90 5.16 -6.61
N ALA A 115 31.09 6.47 -6.40
CA ALA A 115 29.97 7.38 -6.15
C ALA A 115 29.01 7.45 -7.36
N VAL A 116 29.55 7.54 -8.58
CA VAL A 116 28.76 7.52 -9.82
C VAL A 116 27.99 6.20 -9.97
N ALA A 117 28.62 5.05 -9.67
CA ALA A 117 27.95 3.76 -9.72
C ALA A 117 26.72 3.71 -8.79
N GLY A 118 26.84 4.22 -7.56
CA GLY A 118 25.72 4.30 -6.63
C GLY A 118 24.62 5.28 -7.05
N ILE A 119 24.97 6.41 -7.66
CA ILE A 119 24.00 7.35 -8.25
C ILE A 119 23.24 6.68 -9.41
N LEU A 120 23.95 6.00 -10.31
CA LEU A 120 23.33 5.28 -11.44
C LEU A 120 22.43 4.14 -10.96
N LEU A 121 22.83 3.40 -9.92
CA LEU A 121 22.00 2.37 -9.30
C LEU A 121 20.72 2.97 -8.71
N SER A 122 20.83 4.13 -8.05
CA SER A 122 19.68 4.89 -7.53
C SER A 122 18.76 5.38 -8.66
N ALA A 123 19.32 5.88 -9.76
CA ALA A 123 18.56 6.34 -10.92
C ALA A 123 17.82 5.19 -11.63
N ALA A 124 18.48 4.03 -11.78
CA ALA A 124 17.87 2.82 -12.31
C ALA A 124 16.69 2.36 -11.46
N TRP A 125 16.83 2.39 -10.13
CA TRP A 125 15.75 2.08 -9.21
C TRP A 125 14.57 3.04 -9.40
N TRP A 126 14.83 4.35 -9.44
CA TRP A 126 13.79 5.36 -9.64
C TRP A 126 13.04 5.18 -10.97
N LEU A 127 13.77 4.91 -12.06
CA LEU A 127 13.18 4.67 -13.38
C LEU A 127 12.27 3.44 -13.35
N GLN A 128 12.69 2.37 -12.66
CA GLN A 128 11.89 1.16 -12.51
C GLN A 128 10.58 1.43 -11.75
N LEU A 129 10.62 2.17 -10.64
CA LEU A 129 9.42 2.58 -9.90
C LEU A 129 8.47 3.41 -10.79
N ARG A 130 9.04 4.36 -11.55
CA ARG A 130 8.26 5.20 -12.47
C ARG A 130 7.56 4.35 -13.53
N SER A 131 8.27 3.40 -14.12
CA SER A 131 7.73 2.50 -15.15
C SER A 131 6.54 1.69 -14.63
N TYR A 132 6.69 1.05 -13.46
CA TYR A 132 5.60 0.26 -12.86
C TYR A 132 4.37 1.12 -12.54
N ARG A 133 4.56 2.35 -12.09
CA ARG A 133 3.45 3.25 -11.79
C ARG A 133 2.68 3.66 -13.05
N LEU A 134 3.38 4.01 -14.12
CA LEU A 134 2.74 4.38 -15.38
C LEU A 134 1.98 3.18 -15.97
N LEU A 135 2.61 2.01 -15.99
CA LEU A 135 1.99 0.79 -16.51
C LEU A 135 0.77 0.38 -15.68
N ASN A 136 0.86 0.37 -14.35
CA ASN A 136 -0.27 0.03 -13.50
C ASN A 136 -1.40 1.06 -13.64
N GLY A 137 -1.07 2.35 -13.73
CA GLY A 137 -2.07 3.39 -14.01
C GLY A 137 -2.85 3.11 -15.29
N ALA A 138 -2.15 2.80 -16.38
CA ALA A 138 -2.78 2.44 -17.66
C ALA A 138 -3.62 1.15 -17.56
N LYS A 139 -3.14 0.12 -16.87
CA LYS A 139 -3.90 -1.12 -16.64
C LYS A 139 -5.19 -0.88 -15.87
N PHE A 140 -5.14 -0.10 -14.79
CA PHE A 140 -6.34 0.22 -14.00
C PHE A 140 -7.33 1.08 -14.78
N GLN A 141 -6.88 1.98 -15.67
CA GLN A 141 -7.78 2.69 -16.57
C GLN A 141 -8.56 1.73 -17.48
N VAL A 142 -7.89 0.72 -18.05
CA VAL A 142 -8.55 -0.31 -18.87
C VAL A 142 -9.51 -1.16 -18.04
N ILE A 143 -9.12 -1.59 -16.83
CA ILE A 143 -9.97 -2.34 -15.91
C ILE A 143 -11.25 -1.55 -15.59
N ASN A 144 -11.11 -0.27 -15.23
CA ASN A 144 -12.25 0.58 -14.88
C ASN A 144 -13.20 0.82 -16.07
N GLU A 145 -12.69 0.81 -17.30
CA GLU A 145 -13.53 0.90 -18.50
C GLU A 145 -14.29 -0.40 -18.76
N ILE A 146 -13.66 -1.57 -18.50
CA ILE A 146 -14.35 -2.87 -18.54
C ILE A 146 -15.44 -2.93 -17.46
N GLU A 147 -15.16 -2.43 -16.25
CA GLU A 147 -16.14 -2.39 -15.15
C GLU A 147 -17.44 -1.67 -15.52
N ARG A 148 -17.43 -0.72 -16.45
CA ARG A 148 -18.67 -0.02 -16.88
C ARG A 148 -19.70 -0.93 -17.52
N ARG A 149 -19.28 -2.12 -17.96
CA ARG A 149 -20.13 -3.16 -18.56
C ARG A 149 -20.57 -4.22 -17.55
N LEU A 150 -20.09 -4.13 -16.31
CA LEU A 150 -20.42 -5.04 -15.23
C LEU A 150 -21.48 -4.39 -14.31
N PRO A 151 -22.32 -5.19 -13.62
CA PRO A 151 -23.31 -4.67 -12.69
C PRO A 151 -22.68 -4.03 -11.43
N VAL A 152 -21.42 -4.36 -11.13
CA VAL A 152 -20.68 -3.86 -9.96
C VAL A 152 -19.27 -3.43 -10.41
N ARG A 153 -18.74 -2.37 -9.78
CA ARG A 153 -17.51 -1.69 -10.21
C ARG A 153 -16.54 -1.53 -9.03
N PRO A 154 -16.02 -2.63 -8.47
CA PRO A 154 -15.32 -2.61 -7.18
C PRO A 154 -14.13 -1.65 -7.16
N TYR A 155 -13.30 -1.59 -8.20
CA TYR A 155 -12.13 -0.72 -8.22
C TYR A 155 -12.51 0.74 -8.50
N THR A 156 -13.49 1.00 -9.36
CA THR A 156 -14.02 2.37 -9.53
C THR A 156 -14.59 2.91 -8.21
N ASP A 157 -15.41 2.11 -7.53
CA ASP A 157 -16.09 2.49 -6.30
C ASP A 157 -15.09 2.69 -5.16
N GLU A 158 -14.10 1.80 -5.04
CA GLU A 158 -12.98 1.95 -4.10
C GLU A 158 -12.23 3.27 -4.32
N TRP A 159 -11.87 3.59 -5.57
CA TRP A 159 -11.19 4.84 -5.90
C TRP A 159 -12.04 6.07 -5.55
N ALA A 160 -13.36 6.01 -5.72
CA ALA A 160 -14.27 7.09 -5.33
C ALA A 160 -14.31 7.30 -3.80
N LEU A 161 -14.23 6.22 -3.02
CA LEU A 161 -14.15 6.28 -1.55
C LEU A 161 -12.81 6.84 -1.06
N LEU A 162 -11.74 6.62 -1.82
CA LEU A 162 -10.38 7.08 -1.51
C LEU A 162 -10.08 8.51 -2.03
N ALA A 163 -10.92 9.04 -2.92
CA ALA A 163 -10.77 10.39 -3.43
C ALA A 163 -10.79 11.41 -2.26
N PRO A 164 -9.83 12.36 -2.19
CA PRO A 164 -9.76 13.30 -1.08
C PRO A 164 -11.08 14.07 -0.93
N ARG A 165 -11.71 13.99 0.25
CA ARG A 165 -12.80 14.90 0.58
C ARG A 165 -12.25 16.33 0.65
N PRO A 166 -12.96 17.35 0.13
CA PRO A 166 -12.46 18.74 0.04
C PRO A 166 -11.95 19.35 1.36
N THR A 167 -12.37 18.80 2.51
CA THR A 167 -12.03 19.26 3.85
C THR A 167 -10.85 18.53 4.51
N ALA A 168 -10.35 17.44 3.91
CA ALA A 168 -9.20 16.70 4.43
C ALA A 168 -7.93 17.22 3.74
N GLY A 169 -7.07 17.93 4.48
CA GLY A 169 -5.81 18.48 3.98
C GLY A 169 -5.01 17.46 3.16
N ARG A 170 -4.38 17.97 2.08
CA ARG A 170 -3.56 17.42 0.96
C ARG A 170 -2.96 16.00 0.99
N ARG A 171 -3.02 15.23 2.08
CA ARG A 171 -2.47 13.89 2.24
C ARG A 171 -3.60 12.86 2.38
N GLY A 172 -4.16 12.45 1.25
CA GLY A 172 -4.96 11.23 1.21
C GLY A 172 -4.07 10.04 1.60
N ARG A 173 -4.50 9.25 2.60
CA ARG A 173 -3.74 8.19 3.30
C ARG A 173 -3.04 7.16 2.39
N TYR A 174 -3.49 6.98 1.14
CA TYR A 174 -2.83 6.11 0.14
C TYR A 174 -1.57 6.70 -0.51
N ALA A 175 -1.37 8.02 -0.40
CA ALA A 175 -0.15 8.66 -0.89
C ALA A 175 1.08 8.31 -0.04
N GLU A 176 0.91 7.83 1.20
CA GLU A 176 2.00 7.71 2.17
C GLU A 176 2.98 6.59 1.81
N LEU A 177 2.48 5.39 1.49
CA LEU A 177 3.34 4.27 1.03
C LEU A 177 4.06 4.61 -0.29
N GLY A 178 3.34 5.17 -1.27
CA GLY A 178 3.94 5.58 -2.54
C GLY A 178 4.93 6.74 -2.41
N THR A 179 4.79 7.59 -1.39
CA THR A 179 5.73 8.70 -1.14
C THR A 179 7.01 8.20 -0.47
N ALA A 180 6.91 7.30 0.51
CA ALA A 180 8.07 6.69 1.14
C ALA A 180 8.90 5.88 0.11
N GLU A 181 8.26 5.05 -0.72
CA GLU A 181 8.96 4.31 -1.78
C GLU A 181 9.66 5.24 -2.80
N ARG A 182 9.05 6.39 -3.11
CA ARG A 182 9.64 7.39 -4.02
C ARG A 182 10.85 8.11 -3.42
N LEU A 183 10.89 8.25 -2.10
CA LEU A 183 11.96 8.97 -1.41
C LEU A 183 13.23 8.14 -1.31
N LEU A 184 13.13 6.81 -1.24
CA LEU A 184 14.27 5.92 -1.05
C LEU A 184 15.37 6.08 -2.11
N PRO A 185 15.10 6.04 -3.44
CA PRO A 185 16.14 6.27 -4.44
C PRO A 185 16.84 7.62 -4.28
N TRP A 186 16.10 8.67 -3.90
CA TRP A 186 16.68 10.00 -3.69
C TRP A 186 17.56 10.07 -2.46
N MET A 187 17.19 9.39 -1.36
CA MET A 187 18.04 9.31 -0.17
C MET A 187 19.38 8.64 -0.47
N PHE A 188 19.36 7.51 -1.19
CA PHE A 188 20.61 6.86 -1.59
C PHE A 188 21.38 7.71 -2.59
N ALA A 189 20.73 8.31 -3.59
CA ALA A 189 21.40 9.21 -4.53
C ALA A 189 22.08 10.38 -3.81
N LEU A 190 21.44 10.95 -2.79
CA LEU A 190 22.01 12.01 -1.95
C LEU A 190 23.24 11.51 -1.18
N LEU A 191 23.17 10.32 -0.58
CA LEU A 191 24.31 9.70 0.11
C LEU A 191 25.52 9.55 -0.81
N HIS A 192 25.30 9.05 -2.02
CA HIS A 192 26.37 8.90 -3.02
C HIS A 192 26.86 10.25 -3.55
N ALA A 193 25.99 11.25 -3.67
CA ALA A 193 26.39 12.62 -4.04
C ALA A 193 27.27 13.26 -2.96
N LEU A 194 26.99 13.03 -1.68
CA LEU A 194 27.84 13.49 -0.59
C LEU A 194 29.24 12.85 -0.68
N LEU A 195 29.31 11.53 -0.93
CA LEU A 195 30.58 10.84 -1.19
C LEU A 195 31.32 11.46 -2.38
N LEU A 196 30.62 11.77 -3.48
CA LEU A 196 31.20 12.41 -4.65
C LEU A 196 31.80 13.77 -4.30
N THR A 197 31.06 14.64 -3.60
CA THR A 197 31.57 15.97 -3.22
C THR A 197 32.76 15.93 -2.27
N GLY A 198 32.82 14.93 -1.39
CA GLY A 198 33.95 14.75 -0.46
C GLY A 198 35.23 14.22 -1.11
N THR A 199 35.14 13.70 -2.34
CA THR A 199 36.27 13.05 -3.04
C THR A 199 36.90 13.91 -4.12
N LEU A 200 36.27 15.04 -4.48
CA LEU A 200 36.85 16.00 -5.41
C LEU A 200 38.14 16.58 -4.82
N PRO A 201 39.25 16.62 -5.59
CA PRO A 201 40.48 17.25 -5.12
C PRO A 201 40.21 18.71 -4.78
N ARG A 202 40.55 19.10 -3.54
CA ARG A 202 40.56 20.51 -3.12
C ARG A 202 41.84 21.19 -3.58
#